data_AF-A0A9P5WXH2-F1
#
_entry.id   AF-A0A9P5WXH2-F1
#
_cell.length_a   1.000
_cell.length_b   1.000
_cell.length_c   1.000
_cell.angle_alpha   90.00
_cell.angle_beta   90.00
_cell.angle_gamma   90.00
#
_symmetry.space_group_name_H-M   'P 1'
#
loop_
_entity.id
_entity.type
_entity.pdbx_description
1 polymer ?
#
loop_
_entity_poly.entity_id
_entity_poly.type
_entity_poly.pdbx_seq_one_letter_code
_entity_poly.pdbx_strand_id
1 'polypeptide(L)' 'MNNLHHPIIICNVNNTLNKGKTITAKTEVTLNINQKDMNVSCYVTEIGERTMILSLPFLKDHNPDID' A
#
# COMPACT_ATOMS: atom_id res chain seq x y z
N MET A 1 8.06 -12.61 0.48
CA MET A 1 6.73 -12.24 -0.03
C MET A 1 5.74 -13.27 0.45
N ASN A 2 4.68 -12.85 1.13
CA ASN A 2 3.70 -13.74 1.77
C ASN A 2 2.37 -13.63 1.03
N ASN A 3 1.74 -14.77 0.73
CA ASN A 3 0.42 -14.78 0.09
C ASN A 3 -0.67 -14.39 1.10
N LEU A 4 -1.71 -13.74 0.61
CA LEU A 4 -2.91 -13.41 1.38
C LEU A 4 -3.85 -14.62 1.38
N HIS A 5 -4.41 -14.94 2.55
CA HIS A 5 -5.45 -15.97 2.68
C HIS A 5 -6.74 -15.59 1.95
N HIS A 6 -7.06 -14.29 1.90
CA HIS A 6 -8.18 -13.76 1.15
C HIS A 6 -7.67 -12.66 0.20
N PRO A 7 -7.88 -12.80 -1.12
CA PRO A 7 -7.51 -11.78 -2.08
C PRO A 7 -8.31 -10.48 -1.87
N ILE A 8 -7.68 -9.32 -2.10
CA ILE A 8 -8.31 -8.00 -1.95
C ILE A 8 -8.59 -7.42 -3.33
N ILE A 9 -9.85 -7.09 -3.63
CA ILE A 9 -10.25 -6.44 -4.88
C ILE A 9 -9.92 -4.94 -4.79
N ILE A 10 -9.26 -4.39 -5.81
CA ILE A 10 -8.97 -2.95 -5.88
C ILE A 10 -9.78 -2.28 -6.99
N CYS A 11 -10.40 -1.16 -6.64
CA CYS A 11 -11.02 -0.26 -7.59
C CYS A 11 -10.27 1.07 -7.67
N ASN A 12 -10.28 1.68 -8.85
CA ASN A 12 -9.87 3.06 -9.06
C ASN A 12 -10.96 4.01 -8.51
N VAL A 13 -10.65 5.31 -8.42
CA VAL A 13 -11.58 6.35 -7.91
C VAL A 13 -12.91 6.40 -8.69
N ASN A 14 -12.90 6.05 -9.97
CA ASN A 14 -14.09 5.98 -10.82
C ASN A 14 -14.86 4.64 -10.71
N ASN A 15 -14.58 3.83 -9.68
CA ASN A 15 -15.15 2.51 -9.42
C ASN A 15 -14.84 1.43 -10.47
N THR A 16 -13.97 1.70 -11.44
CA THR A 16 -13.45 0.65 -12.34
C THR A 16 -12.43 -0.22 -11.63
N LEU A 17 -12.30 -1.49 -12.02
CA LEU A 17 -11.25 -2.35 -11.47
C LEU A 17 -9.87 -1.79 -11.82
N ASN A 18 -8.97 -1.83 -10.84
CA ASN A 18 -7.56 -1.56 -11.10
C ASN A 18 -6.99 -2.59 -12.09
N LYS A 19 -5.97 -2.22 -12.88
CA LYS A 19 -5.35 -3.11 -13.87
C LYS A 19 -4.82 -4.40 -13.23
N GLY A 20 -4.27 -4.31 -12.02
CA GLY A 20 -3.81 -5.46 -11.23
C GLY A 20 -4.96 -6.35 -10.72
N LYS A 21 -6.22 -5.89 -10.81
CA LYS A 21 -7.49 -6.51 -10.37
C LYS A 21 -7.57 -6.84 -8.89
N THR A 22 -6.67 -7.69 -8.41
CA THR A 22 -6.72 -8.28 -7.07
C THR A 22 -5.32 -8.37 -6.47
N ILE A 23 -5.19 -7.96 -5.21
CA ILE A 23 -3.98 -8.19 -4.41
C ILE A 23 -4.03 -9.59 -3.85
N THR A 24 -2.97 -10.36 -4.07
CA THR A 24 -2.81 -11.71 -3.51
C THR A 24 -1.58 -11.84 -2.63
N ALA A 25 -0.75 -10.80 -2.54
CA ALA A 25 0.51 -10.85 -1.83
C ALA A 25 0.77 -9.59 -0.99
N LYS A 26 1.52 -9.79 0.08
CA LYS A 26 2.12 -8.74 0.90
C LYS A 26 3.62 -8.96 1.06
N THR A 27 4.34 -7.89 1.33
CA THR A 27 5.78 -7.94 1.63
C THR A 27 6.11 -6.93 2.72
N GLU A 28 7.11 -7.25 3.53
CA GLU A 28 7.69 -6.27 4.46
C GLU A 28 8.65 -5.36 3.70
N VAL A 29 8.60 -4.07 3.98
CA VAL A 29 9.51 -3.05 3.45
C VAL A 29 9.99 -2.19 4.62
N THR A 30 11.28 -1.88 4.64
CA THR A 30 11.83 -0.88 5.55
C THR A 30 11.73 0.49 4.89
N LEU A 31 10.98 1.40 5.49
CA LEU A 31 10.91 2.80 5.09
C LEU A 31 11.78 3.64 6.01
N ASN A 32 12.56 4.54 5.44
CA ASN A 32 13.23 5.59 6.20
C ASN A 32 12.40 6.88 6.04
N ILE A 33 11.77 7.33 7.12
CA ILE A 33 10.99 8.57 7.16
C ILE A 33 11.52 9.43 8.30
N ASN A 34 11.95 10.65 7.99
CA ASN A 34 12.51 11.58 8.97
C ASN A 34 13.63 10.94 9.84
N GLN A 35 14.56 10.23 9.19
CA GLN A 35 15.68 9.54 9.82
C GLN A 35 15.28 8.40 10.79
N LYS A 36 14.03 7.97 10.75
CA LYS A 36 13.55 6.80 11.49
C LYS A 36 13.25 5.67 10.52
N ASP A 37 13.85 4.53 10.78
CA ASP A 37 13.52 3.29 10.07
C ASP A 37 12.25 2.69 10.66
N MET A 38 11.33 2.30 9.79
CA MET A 38 10.10 1.61 10.14
C MET A 38 9.87 0.43 9.21
N ASN A 39 9.59 -0.73 9.79
CA ASN A 39 9.20 -1.91 9.03
C ASN A 39 7.69 -1.90 8.85
N VAL A 40 7.25 -1.94 7.59
CA VAL A 40 5.83 -1.87 7.23
C VAL A 40 5.46 -3.04 6.33
N SER A 41 4.28 -3.60 6.57
CA SER A 41 3.69 -4.61 5.71
C SER A 41 2.95 -3.93 4.56
N CYS A 42 3.46 -4.06 3.34
CA CYS A 42 2.89 -3.48 2.14
C CYS A 42 2.16 -4.53 1.31
N TYR A 43 1.03 -4.15 0.72
CA TYR A 43 0.37 -4.93 -0.32
C TYR A 43 1.07 -4.77 -1.68
N VAL A 44 1.17 -5.84 -2.46
CA VAL A 44 1.84 -5.84 -3.77
C VAL A 44 0.81 -5.87 -4.89
N THR A 45 0.84 -4.86 -5.76
CA THR A 45 -0.06 -4.75 -6.93
C THR A 45 0.53 -3.86 -8.02
N GLU A 46 -0.05 -3.91 -9.22
CA GLU A 46 0.33 -3.03 -10.33
C GLU A 46 -0.20 -1.60 -10.10
N ILE A 47 0.70 -0.66 -9.83
CA ILE A 47 0.37 0.76 -9.60
C ILE A 47 0.95 1.70 -10.67
N GLY A 48 1.26 1.16 -11.86
CA GLY A 48 1.80 1.91 -13.00
C GLY A 48 3.27 2.28 -12.80
N GLU A 49 3.64 3.53 -13.09
CA GLU A 49 5.02 4.04 -12.99
C GLU A 49 5.46 4.36 -11.55
N ARG A 50 4.55 4.25 -10.57
CA ARG A 50 4.86 4.50 -9.17
C ARG A 50 5.42 3.24 -8.51
N THR A 51 6.28 3.42 -7.51
CA THR A 51 6.89 2.30 -6.79
C THR A 51 6.13 1.95 -5.50
N MET A 52 5.46 2.93 -4.90
CA MET A 52 4.70 2.75 -3.66
C MET A 52 3.60 3.79 -3.54
N ILE A 53 2.48 3.41 -2.91
CA ILE A 53 1.42 4.31 -2.49
C ILE A 53 1.33 4.24 -0.96
N LEU A 54 1.53 5.37 -0.29
CA LEU A 54 1.23 5.52 1.14
C LEU A 54 -0.23 5.93 1.27
N SER A 55 -1.04 5.07 1.86
CA SER A 55 -2.48 5.31 2.00
C SER A 55 -2.76 6.40 3.02
N LEU A 56 -3.93 7.05 2.92
CA LEU A 56 -4.34 8.07 3.90
C LEU A 56 -4.35 7.52 5.34
N PRO A 57 -4.85 6.30 5.64
CA PRO A 57 -4.72 5.72 6.97
C PRO A 57 -3.27 5.66 7.46
N PHE A 58 -2.34 5.19 6.63
CA PHE A 58 -0.92 5.16 7.00
C PHE A 58 -0.38 6.56 7.32
N LEU A 59 -0.74 7.56 6.51
CA LEU A 59 -0.31 8.94 6.71
C LEU A 59 -0.90 9.52 8.01
N LYS A 60 -2.18 9.27 8.31
CA LYS A 60 -2.82 9.75 9.55
C LYS A 60 -2.20 9.14 10.81
N ASP A 61 -1.80 7.87 10.74
CA ASP A 61 -1.15 7.18 11.87
C ASP A 61 0.26 7.72 12.18
N HIS A 62 0.98 8.25 11.17
CA HIS A 62 2.39 8.64 11.29
C HIS A 62 2.66 10.15 11.16
N ASN A 63 1.68 10.89 10.64
CA ASN A 63 1.68 12.34 10.54
C ASN A 63 0.28 12.85 10.95
N PRO A 64 0.04 13.04 12.27
CA PRO A 64 -1.28 13.40 12.79
C PRO A 64 -1.77 14.78 12.32
N ASP A 65 -0.89 15.61 11.76
CA ASP A 65 -1.21 16.95 11.24
C ASP A 65 -1.69 16.94 9.78
N ILE A 66 -1.90 15.76 9.19
CA ILE A 66 -2.42 15.64 7.82
C ILE A 66 -3.95 15.79 7.80
N ASP A 67 -4.44 16.85 7.14
CA ASP A 67 -5.88 17.14 6.94
C ASP A 67 -6.55 16.13 5.97
#